data_AF-A0A3B8LVF8-F1
#
_entry.id   AF-A0A3B8LVF8-F1
#
_cell.length_a   1.000
_cell.length_b   1.000
_cell.length_c   1.000
_cell.angle_alpha   90.00
_cell.angle_beta   90.00
_cell.angle_gamma   90.00
#
_symmetry.space_group_name_H-M   'P 1'
#
loop_
_entity.id
_entity.type
_entity.pdbx_description
1 polymer ?
#
loop_
_entity_poly.entity_id
_entity_poly.type
_entity_poly.pdbx_seq_one_letter_code
_entity_poly.pdbx_strand_id
1 'polypeptide(L)'
;HGNAFPHLKNNLLPPMDQAVAGLVSDLDDRGLLDSTMIVMAGEFGRTPKVFGLPQHYELPGRDHWGAVQSVFFAGGGVRGGTVIGASDKIGGHPKEAKQTPETMAATIYDVLG
;
A
#
# COMPACT_ATOMS: atom_id res chain seq x y z
N HIS A 1 -11.44 13.14 2.39
CA HIS A 1 -11.38 11.80 3.01
C HIS A 1 -12.74 11.10 3.16
N GLY A 2 -13.90 11.73 2.91
CA GLY A 2 -15.16 11.00 2.68
C GLY A 2 -15.34 10.59 1.22
N ASN A 3 -16.44 9.91 0.88
CA ASN A 3 -16.74 9.44 -0.48
C ASN A 3 -15.60 8.62 -1.11
N ALA A 4 -14.94 7.76 -0.32
CA ALA A 4 -13.67 7.16 -0.74
C ALA A 4 -13.82 6.29 -1.99
N PHE A 5 -14.91 5.53 -2.12
CA PHE A 5 -15.12 4.59 -3.21
C PHE A 5 -15.10 5.23 -4.61
N PRO A 6 -15.93 6.26 -4.93
CA PRO A 6 -15.88 6.90 -6.24
C PRO A 6 -14.55 7.63 -6.48
N HIS A 7 -13.98 8.28 -5.46
CA HIS A 7 -12.70 8.96 -5.61
C HIS A 7 -11.55 7.99 -5.92
N LEU A 8 -11.46 6.89 -5.16
CA LEU A 8 -10.48 5.85 -5.38
C LEU A 8 -10.64 5.23 -6.77
N LYS A 9 -11.88 4.83 -7.12
CA LYS A 9 -12.15 4.16 -8.40
C LYS A 9 -11.92 5.04 -9.61
N ASN A 10 -12.39 6.29 -9.58
CA ASN A 10 -12.46 7.11 -10.78
C ASN A 10 -11.27 8.07 -10.93
N ASN A 11 -10.64 8.47 -9.82
CA ASN A 11 -9.68 9.59 -9.83
C ASN A 11 -8.30 9.23 -9.29
N LEU A 12 -8.18 8.25 -8.38
CA LEU A 12 -6.91 8.02 -7.65
C LEU A 12 -6.22 6.72 -8.04
N LEU A 13 -6.92 5.58 -8.01
CA LEU A 13 -6.29 4.28 -8.28
C LEU A 13 -5.89 4.09 -9.75
N PRO A 14 -6.71 4.46 -10.77
CA PRO A 14 -6.29 4.28 -12.15
C PRO A 14 -5.00 5.03 -12.54
N PRO A 15 -4.83 6.34 -12.25
CA PRO A 15 -3.58 7.02 -12.59
C PRO A 15 -2.41 6.54 -11.71
N MET A 16 -2.66 6.14 -10.47
CA MET A 16 -1.61 5.55 -9.61
C MET A 16 -1.09 4.24 -10.19
N ASP A 17 -1.99 3.32 -10.56
CA ASP A 17 -1.64 2.03 -11.15
C ASP A 17 -0.82 2.20 -12.44
N GLN A 18 -1.27 3.08 -13.33
CA GLN A 18 -0.54 3.42 -14.57
C GLN A 18 0.85 4.02 -14.29
N ALA A 19 0.94 4.96 -13.36
CA ALA A 19 2.20 5.63 -13.04
C ALA A 19 3.22 4.68 -12.40
N VAL A 20 2.77 3.82 -11.49
CA VAL A 20 3.64 2.84 -10.82
C VAL A 20 4.10 1.78 -11.80
N ALA A 21 3.19 1.23 -12.61
CA ALA A 21 3.54 0.26 -13.65
C ALA A 21 4.54 0.86 -14.64
N GLY A 22 4.30 2.09 -15.10
CA GLY A 22 5.23 2.81 -15.99
C GLY A 22 6.61 3.01 -15.35
N LEU A 23 6.67 3.49 -14.11
CA LEU A 23 7.93 3.70 -13.39
C LEU A 23 8.74 2.40 -13.23
N VAL A 24 8.08 1.31 -12.84
CA VAL A 24 8.75 0.00 -12.66
C VAL A 24 9.31 -0.50 -13.99
N SER A 25 8.49 -0.50 -15.06
CA SER A 25 8.91 -0.93 -16.39
C SER A 25 10.04 -0.07 -16.95
N ASP A 26 9.94 1.26 -16.84
CA ASP A 26 10.97 2.17 -17.36
C ASP A 26 12.32 1.99 -16.65
N LEU A 27 12.30 1.71 -15.34
CA LEU A 27 13.54 1.41 -14.60
C LEU A 27 14.11 0.05 -14.98
N ASP A 28 13.27 -0.95 -15.21
CA ASP A 28 13.69 -2.29 -15.65
C ASP A 28 14.32 -2.24 -17.05
N ASP A 29 13.63 -1.61 -18.01
CA ASP A 29 14.09 -1.44 -19.39
C ASP A 29 15.44 -0.70 -19.47
N ARG A 30 15.73 0.17 -18.49
CA ARG A 30 16.97 0.94 -18.39
C ARG A 30 18.06 0.24 -17.56
N GLY A 31 17.78 -0.94 -16.99
CA GLY A 31 18.69 -1.65 -16.09
C GLY A 31 18.97 -0.92 -14.78
N LEU A 32 18.05 -0.02 -14.36
CA LEU A 32 18.17 0.80 -13.16
C LEU A 32 17.36 0.25 -11.98
N LEU A 33 16.45 -0.70 -12.22
CA LEU A 33 15.58 -1.25 -11.19
C LEU A 33 16.39 -1.96 -10.09
N ASP A 34 17.46 -2.68 -10.46
CA ASP A 34 18.32 -3.39 -9.50
C ASP A 34 19.00 -2.46 -8.49
N SER A 35 19.28 -1.21 -8.87
CA SER A 35 19.90 -0.20 -8.01
C SER A 35 18.91 0.83 -7.45
N THR A 36 17.62 0.69 -7.73
CA THR A 36 16.58 1.66 -7.33
C THR A 36 15.48 0.97 -6.56
N MET A 37 15.36 1.24 -5.26
CA MET A 37 14.21 0.78 -4.48
C MET A 37 13.03 1.71 -4.67
N ILE A 38 11.87 1.14 -4.99
CA ILE A 38 10.56 1.79 -4.93
C ILE A 38 9.84 1.29 -3.68
N VAL A 39 9.34 2.23 -2.88
CA VAL A 39 8.47 1.94 -1.74
C VAL A 39 7.15 2.69 -1.90
N MET A 40 6.03 1.98 -1.77
CA MET A 40 4.72 2.59 -1.71
C MET A 40 3.99 2.14 -0.44
N ALA A 41 3.67 3.09 0.42
CA ALA A 41 2.97 2.88 1.68
C ALA A 41 1.94 3.99 1.91
N GLY A 42 0.91 3.67 2.69
CA GLY A 42 0.00 4.67 3.27
C GLY A 42 0.32 4.93 4.75
N GLU A 43 -0.44 5.83 5.36
CA GLU A 43 -0.35 6.10 6.80
C GLU A 43 -1.16 5.09 7.62
N PHE A 44 -2.27 4.60 7.06
CA PHE A 44 -3.22 3.67 7.69
C PHE A 44 -4.08 2.96 6.64
N GLY A 45 -4.69 1.84 7.03
CA GLY A 45 -5.71 1.16 6.26
C GLY A 45 -7.12 1.70 6.50
N ARG A 46 -8.11 0.89 6.14
CA ARG A 46 -9.55 1.20 6.30
C ARG A 46 -10.22 0.14 7.15
N THR A 47 -11.28 0.55 7.85
CA THR A 47 -11.99 -0.38 8.73
C THR A 47 -12.54 -1.56 7.91
N PRO A 48 -12.43 -2.80 8.42
CA PRO A 48 -13.07 -3.99 7.83
C PRO A 48 -14.55 -3.80 7.49
N LYS A 49 -15.24 -3.12 8.41
CA LYS A 49 -16.64 -2.78 8.26
C LYS A 49 -16.73 -1.35 7.74
N VAL A 50 -17.46 -1.19 6.64
CA VAL A 50 -17.71 0.11 6.03
C VAL A 50 -18.80 0.82 6.82
N PHE A 51 -18.49 1.99 7.38
CA PHE A 51 -19.45 2.84 8.08
C PHE A 51 -19.77 4.10 7.26
N GLY A 52 -20.99 4.61 7.45
CA GLY A 52 -21.44 5.88 6.89
C GLY A 52 -21.45 6.98 7.95
N LEU A 53 -21.09 8.20 7.56
CA LEU A 53 -21.18 9.40 8.39
C LEU A 53 -22.10 10.41 7.70
N PRO A 54 -23.43 10.16 7.67
CA PRO A 54 -24.37 10.90 6.82
C PRO A 54 -24.49 12.39 7.15
N GLN A 55 -24.08 12.78 8.37
CA GLN A 55 -24.01 14.18 8.78
C GLN A 55 -22.84 14.94 8.14
N HIS A 56 -21.87 14.22 7.55
CA HIS A 56 -20.63 14.79 7.02
C HIS A 56 -20.36 14.43 5.56
N TYR A 57 -20.81 13.26 5.11
CA TYR A 57 -20.52 12.74 3.77
C TYR A 57 -21.72 11.99 3.19
N GLU A 58 -21.89 12.12 1.87
CA GLU A 58 -22.95 11.42 1.12
C GLU A 58 -22.65 9.91 0.99
N LEU A 59 -21.37 9.55 0.86
CA LEU A 59 -20.92 8.17 0.66
C LEU A 59 -19.86 7.77 1.71
N PRO A 60 -19.78 6.46 2.03
CA PRO A 60 -18.90 5.97 3.09
C PRO A 60 -17.41 5.99 2.72
N GLY A 61 -16.58 5.59 3.69
CA GLY A 61 -15.15 5.35 3.49
C GLY A 61 -14.21 6.33 4.20
N ARG A 62 -14.72 7.10 5.17
CA ARG A 62 -13.93 8.04 5.97
C ARG A 62 -13.10 7.35 7.05
N ASP A 63 -13.55 6.21 7.55
CA ASP A 63 -13.01 5.57 8.74
C ASP A 63 -11.57 5.11 8.53
N HIS A 64 -10.69 5.51 9.45
CA HIS A 64 -9.28 5.16 9.44
C HIS A 64 -9.05 3.92 10.30
N TRP A 65 -8.11 3.08 9.87
CA TRP A 65 -7.79 1.86 10.58
C TRP A 65 -6.28 1.60 10.56
N GLY A 66 -5.60 1.99 11.64
CA GLY A 66 -4.15 1.88 11.74
C GLY A 66 -3.63 0.46 12.01
N ALA A 67 -4.51 -0.50 12.31
CA ALA A 67 -4.06 -1.82 12.73
C ALA A 67 -3.50 -2.67 11.58
N VAL A 68 -3.92 -2.44 10.33
CA VAL A 68 -3.46 -3.20 9.16
C VAL A 68 -3.56 -2.37 7.88
N GLN A 69 -2.53 -2.47 7.03
CA GLN A 69 -2.48 -1.94 5.68
C GLN A 69 -1.53 -2.81 4.82
N SER A 70 -1.51 -2.55 3.51
CA SER A 70 -0.53 -3.15 2.60
C SER A 70 0.56 -2.13 2.26
N VAL A 71 1.79 -2.61 2.17
CA VAL A 71 2.96 -1.85 1.70
C VAL A 71 3.57 -2.61 0.53
N PHE A 72 4.00 -1.88 -0.49
CA PHE A 72 4.59 -2.42 -1.71
C PHE A 72 6.07 -2.02 -1.81
N PHE A 73 6.89 -2.99 -2.24
CA PHE A 73 8.31 -2.82 -2.53
C PHE A 73 8.63 -3.37 -3.93
N ALA A 74 9.52 -2.70 -4.65
CA ALA A 74 10.10 -3.19 -5.90
C ALA A 74 11.54 -2.66 -6.07
N GLY A 75 12.35 -3.37 -6.86
CA GLY A 75 13.73 -2.98 -7.16
C GLY A 75 14.67 -3.02 -5.95
N GLY A 76 15.88 -2.49 -6.12
CA GLY A 76 16.90 -2.44 -5.06
C GLY A 76 17.28 -3.82 -4.51
N GLY A 77 17.25 -4.86 -5.35
CA GLY A 77 17.52 -6.24 -4.95
C GLY A 77 16.39 -6.94 -4.16
N VAL A 78 15.24 -6.29 -3.93
CA VAL A 78 14.08 -6.94 -3.31
C VAL A 78 13.50 -8.01 -4.23
N ARG A 79 13.19 -9.20 -3.67
CA ARG A 79 12.58 -10.31 -4.42
C ARG A 79 11.10 -10.02 -4.73
N GLY A 80 10.82 -9.63 -5.97
CA GLY A 80 9.47 -9.51 -6.52
C GLY A 80 8.67 -10.82 -6.50
N GLY A 81 7.35 -10.73 -6.71
CA GLY A 81 6.44 -11.88 -6.68
C GLY A 81 6.22 -12.50 -5.29
N THR A 82 6.71 -11.83 -4.24
CA THR A 82 6.61 -12.29 -2.85
C THR A 82 5.48 -11.56 -2.12
N VAL A 83 4.66 -12.30 -1.37
CA VAL A 83 3.69 -11.74 -0.43
C VAL A 83 4.11 -12.15 0.98
N ILE A 84 4.24 -11.18 1.87
CA ILE A 84 4.62 -11.41 3.27
C ILE A 84 3.42 -11.07 4.16
N GLY A 85 2.99 -12.08 4.91
CA GLY A 85 1.92 -11.97 5.89
C GLY A 85 0.52 -11.94 5.29
N ALA A 86 -0.46 -11.91 6.19
CA ALA A 86 -1.88 -11.87 5.85
C ALA A 86 -2.67 -11.23 7.00
N SER A 87 -3.80 -10.61 6.68
CA SER A 87 -4.76 -10.15 7.68
C SER A 87 -5.65 -11.29 8.18
N ASP A 88 -6.39 -11.02 9.26
CA ASP A 88 -7.45 -11.91 9.72
C ASP A 88 -8.59 -12.03 8.69
N LYS A 89 -9.54 -12.94 8.94
CA LYS A 89 -10.65 -13.23 8.02
C LYS A 89 -11.48 -12.00 7.63
N ILE A 90 -11.52 -10.98 8.48
CA ILE A 90 -12.29 -9.75 8.23
C ILE A 90 -11.40 -8.62 7.70
N GLY A 91 -10.08 -8.79 7.64
CA GLY A 91 -9.14 -7.74 7.25
C GLY A 91 -8.87 -6.72 8.36
N GLY A 92 -9.06 -7.09 9.64
CA GLY A 92 -8.96 -6.17 10.78
C GLY A 92 -7.58 -6.08 11.39
N HIS A 93 -6.87 -7.20 11.54
CA HIS A 93 -5.55 -7.21 12.13
C HIS A 93 -4.61 -8.12 11.36
N PRO A 94 -3.29 -7.94 11.46
CA PRO A 94 -2.33 -8.92 10.96
C PRO A 94 -2.52 -10.25 11.68
N LYS A 95 -2.68 -11.33 10.93
CA LYS A 95 -2.83 -12.70 11.44
C LYS A 95 -1.53 -13.49 11.26
N GLU A 96 -0.86 -13.32 10.12
CA GLU A 96 0.34 -14.08 9.76
C GLU A 96 1.48 -13.13 9.41
N ALA A 97 2.70 -13.48 9.82
CA ALA A 97 3.94 -12.73 9.62
C ALA A 97 3.77 -11.20 9.76
N LYS A 98 3.25 -10.76 10.91
CA LYS A 98 3.00 -9.33 11.20
C LYS A 98 4.28 -8.52 10.98
N GLN A 99 4.18 -7.51 10.12
CA GLN A 99 5.20 -6.50 9.90
C GLN A 99 4.87 -5.22 10.66
N THR A 100 5.89 -4.44 11.01
CA THR A 100 5.73 -3.15 11.68
C THR A 100 6.43 -2.04 10.87
N PRO A 101 6.14 -0.75 11.14
CA PRO A 101 6.86 0.35 10.50
C PRO A 101 8.37 0.28 10.69
N GLU A 102 8.85 -0.22 11.82
CA GLU A 102 10.27 -0.44 12.09
C GLU A 102 10.85 -1.52 11.19
N THR A 103 10.07 -2.56 10.88
CA THR A 103 10.50 -3.62 9.95
C THR A 103 10.58 -3.08 8.52
N MET A 104 9.62 -2.23 8.12
CA MET A 104 9.66 -1.52 6.84
C MET A 104 10.92 -0.64 6.73
N ALA A 105 11.22 0.13 7.78
CA ALA A 105 12.41 0.96 7.83
C ALA A 105 13.71 0.12 7.78
N ALA A 106 13.77 -0.98 8.52
CA ALA A 106 14.91 -1.89 8.51
C ALA A 106 15.19 -2.44 7.10
N THR A 107 14.16 -2.86 6.36
CA THR A 107 14.30 -3.31 4.95
C THR A 107 14.85 -2.20 4.05
N ILE A 108 14.39 -0.96 4.23
CA ILE A 108 14.89 0.18 3.44
C ILE A 108 16.37 0.41 3.74
N TYR A 109 16.76 0.42 5.02
CA TYR A 109 18.16 0.64 5.40
C TYR A 109 19.07 -0.50 4.96
N ASP A 110 18.62 -1.75 5.06
CA ASP A 110 19.39 -2.93 4.60
C ASP A 110 19.76 -2.83 3.11
N VAL A 111 18.85 -2.30 2.28
CA VAL A 111 19.12 -2.10 0.85
C VAL A 111 20.02 -0.89 0.56
N LEU A 112 20.00 0.14 1.40
CA LEU A 112 20.84 1.33 1.22
C LEU A 112 22.30 1.11 1.66
N GLY A 113 22.57 0.09 2.50
CA GLY A 113 23.89 -0.18 3.10
C GLY A 113 24.21 0.72 4.29
#